data_AF-A0A527A4H7-F1
#
_entry.id   AF-A0A527A4H7-F1
#
_cell.length_a   1.000
_cell.length_b   1.000
_cell.length_c   1.000
_cell.angle_alpha   90.00
_cell.angle_beta   90.00
_cell.angle_gamma   90.00
#
_symmetry.space_group_name_H-M   'P 1'
#
loop_
_entity.id
_entity.type
_entity.pdbx_description
1 polymer ?
#
loop_
_entity_poly.entity_id
_entity_poly.type
_entity_poly.pdbx_seq_one_letter_code
_entity_poly.pdbx_strand_id
1 'polypeptide(L)'
;PGEELRTGFTMQMIDEFRHSTIQMNLKKWYMENYIDPAGFDITEEAFGKCYATTIGRQFAEGFITGDTMTAACMYLTVVAETAFTNTLFVAMPSEAARNGDYALPTVFLSVQSDESRHIGNGHSLLMAALKEPENHLLLERDLRYAFWQNHAIVDAAIGTFIEYGTTNRDKNKESYAEMWHRWIYEDYYRTYMLPLEKYGIKVHHDDVQAAWERITKKNYVHKVGQFFAVGWPVNFWRIEAQTDKDFEWFEHKYPGWYAEFGDFWKWYAKLSHKGEKVLLFNSDVGYVYPHRCWSCLVPCLIREDMVVGEIDGQLHTFAHELDKWTATVAFADEYQGRPTPAMGRFSGKREWETLYDGWDLADAIKDLNFVRSDGKTLVPQPHMRFDDKEMWTLDDVRGNKLGSPLNALRAMSPADREKHLAEYRAGFTINPCN
;
A
#
# COMPACT_ATOMS: atom_id res chain seq x y z
N PRO A 1 -3.18 -27.04 18.37
CA PRO A 1 -2.61 -26.15 19.41
C PRO A 1 -2.97 -26.60 20.85
N GLY A 2 -2.01 -26.48 21.77
CA GLY A 2 -2.24 -26.71 23.21
C GLY A 2 -3.17 -25.67 23.85
N GLU A 3 -3.48 -25.83 25.13
CA GLU A 3 -4.34 -24.90 25.88
C GLU A 3 -3.73 -23.49 25.97
N GLU A 4 -2.44 -23.39 26.27
CA GLU A 4 -1.74 -22.09 26.39
C GLU A 4 -1.77 -21.26 25.10
N LEU A 5 -1.56 -21.88 23.94
CA LEU A 5 -1.66 -21.19 22.65
C LEU A 5 -3.08 -20.68 22.39
N ARG A 6 -4.11 -21.45 22.76
CA ARG A 6 -5.51 -21.02 22.61
C ARG A 6 -5.82 -19.82 23.50
N THR A 7 -5.29 -19.80 24.72
CA THR A 7 -5.40 -18.64 25.61
C THR A 7 -4.70 -17.43 25.02
N GLY A 8 -3.46 -17.58 24.52
CA GLY A 8 -2.71 -16.50 23.87
C GLY A 8 -3.46 -15.86 22.71
N PHE A 9 -3.98 -16.67 21.78
CA PHE A 9 -4.78 -16.17 20.64
C PHE A 9 -6.14 -15.60 21.06
N THR A 10 -6.75 -16.09 22.15
CA THR A 10 -7.99 -15.50 22.69
C THR A 10 -7.73 -14.10 23.22
N MET A 11 -6.57 -13.87 23.86
CA MET A 11 -6.19 -12.52 24.31
C MET A 11 -5.88 -11.61 23.13
N GLN A 12 -5.19 -12.10 22.10
CA GLN A 12 -4.98 -11.34 20.86
C GLN A 12 -6.32 -10.93 20.23
N MET A 13 -7.32 -11.81 20.16
CA MET A 13 -8.66 -11.43 19.67
C MET A 13 -9.28 -10.26 20.47
N ILE A 14 -9.09 -10.23 21.79
CA ILE A 14 -9.57 -9.13 22.64
C ILE A 14 -8.79 -7.85 22.37
N ASP A 15 -7.47 -7.96 22.19
CA ASP A 15 -6.59 -6.85 21.85
C ASP A 15 -6.96 -6.25 20.48
N GLU A 16 -7.23 -7.06 19.45
CA GLU A 16 -7.67 -6.58 18.13
C GLU A 16 -9.05 -5.88 18.17
N PHE A 17 -9.97 -6.37 19.02
CA PHE A 17 -11.24 -5.70 19.26
C PHE A 17 -11.01 -4.32 19.92
N ARG A 18 -10.08 -4.25 20.88
CA ARG A 18 -9.66 -2.99 21.51
C ARG A 18 -9.06 -2.06 20.46
N HIS A 19 -8.11 -2.51 19.65
CA HIS A 19 -7.39 -1.71 18.66
C HIS A 19 -8.35 -1.06 17.67
N SER A 20 -9.24 -1.88 17.09
CA SER A 20 -10.30 -1.41 16.20
C SER A 20 -11.14 -0.32 16.87
N THR A 21 -11.57 -0.55 18.12
CA THR A 21 -12.42 0.39 18.85
C THR A 21 -11.73 1.72 19.16
N ILE A 22 -10.48 1.70 19.61
CA ILE A 22 -9.77 2.95 19.97
C ILE A 22 -9.33 3.73 18.73
N GLN A 23 -9.01 3.06 17.62
CA GLN A 23 -8.73 3.70 16.34
C GLN A 23 -10.00 4.33 15.74
N MET A 24 -11.18 3.72 15.90
CA MET A 24 -12.44 4.37 15.52
C MET A 24 -12.72 5.62 16.35
N ASN A 25 -12.49 5.56 17.66
CA ASN A 25 -12.63 6.73 18.53
C ASN A 25 -11.64 7.84 18.18
N LEU A 26 -10.43 7.50 17.73
CA LEU A 26 -9.48 8.48 17.21
C LEU A 26 -10.00 9.19 15.95
N LYS A 27 -10.57 8.44 14.99
CA LYS A 27 -11.20 9.04 13.80
C LYS A 27 -12.33 9.99 14.19
N LYS A 28 -13.18 9.58 15.13
CA LYS A 28 -14.22 10.44 15.71
C LYS A 28 -13.64 11.70 16.35
N TRP A 29 -12.54 11.57 17.10
CA TRP A 29 -11.87 12.72 17.70
C TRP A 29 -11.41 13.72 16.64
N TYR A 30 -10.82 13.27 15.51
CA TYR A 30 -10.50 14.16 14.40
C TYR A 30 -11.73 14.80 13.76
N MET A 31 -12.80 14.03 13.56
CA MET A 31 -14.07 14.57 13.05
C MET A 31 -14.62 15.69 13.95
N GLU A 32 -14.41 15.62 15.26
CA GLU A 32 -14.91 16.64 16.22
C GLU A 32 -13.95 17.82 16.43
N ASN A 33 -12.64 17.64 16.20
CA ASN A 33 -11.61 18.60 16.64
C ASN A 33 -10.67 19.09 15.53
N TYR A 34 -10.61 18.42 14.38
CA TYR A 34 -9.83 18.88 13.25
C TYR A 34 -10.61 19.90 12.42
N ILE A 35 -9.89 20.80 11.74
CA ILE A 35 -10.49 21.89 10.97
C ILE A 35 -11.34 21.43 9.79
N ASP A 36 -11.09 20.21 9.29
CA ASP A 36 -11.80 19.63 8.14
C ASP A 36 -12.28 18.21 8.46
N PRO A 37 -13.54 18.04 8.93
CA PRO A 37 -14.05 16.73 9.34
C PRO A 37 -14.35 15.81 8.16
N ALA A 38 -14.43 16.33 6.93
CA ALA A 38 -14.79 15.56 5.75
C ALA A 38 -13.72 14.49 5.43
N GLY A 39 -14.15 13.25 5.27
CA GLY A 39 -13.29 12.08 5.09
C GLY A 39 -13.16 11.25 6.36
N PHE A 40 -13.10 11.88 7.54
CA PHE A 40 -13.15 11.18 8.84
C PHE A 40 -14.55 10.62 9.13
N ASP A 41 -15.59 11.32 8.69
CA ASP A 41 -17.00 10.95 8.83
C ASP A 41 -17.40 9.72 7.98
N ILE A 42 -16.69 9.47 6.88
CA ILE A 42 -16.97 8.37 5.94
C ILE A 42 -15.89 7.29 5.90
N THR A 43 -14.88 7.34 6.78
CA THR A 43 -13.63 6.56 6.60
C THR A 43 -13.86 5.06 6.38
N GLU A 44 -14.78 4.41 7.12
CA GLU A 44 -15.01 2.96 6.99
C GLU A 44 -15.62 2.59 5.63
N GLU A 45 -16.59 3.37 5.16
CA GLU A 45 -17.17 3.18 3.83
C GLU A 45 -16.12 3.49 2.75
N ALA A 46 -15.40 4.59 2.91
CA ALA A 46 -14.40 5.06 1.96
C ALA A 46 -13.21 4.09 1.84
N PHE A 47 -12.77 3.48 2.94
CA PHE A 47 -11.66 2.51 2.94
C PHE A 47 -11.97 1.30 2.05
N GLY A 48 -13.22 0.85 2.00
CA GLY A 48 -13.64 -0.24 1.12
C GLY A 48 -13.77 0.11 -0.37
N LYS A 49 -13.82 1.41 -0.71
CA LYS A 49 -14.18 1.91 -2.04
C LYS A 49 -13.07 2.71 -2.75
N CYS A 50 -12.17 3.34 -2.02
CA CYS A 50 -11.12 4.20 -2.59
C CYS A 50 -10.05 3.40 -3.34
N TYR A 51 -9.64 3.89 -4.51
CA TYR A 51 -8.68 3.22 -5.41
C TYR A 51 -7.30 2.98 -4.77
N ALA A 52 -6.92 3.81 -3.79
CA ALA A 52 -5.67 3.69 -3.06
C ALA A 52 -5.81 2.76 -1.86
N THR A 53 -6.96 2.72 -1.19
CA THR A 53 -7.16 1.83 -0.03
C THR A 53 -7.53 0.41 -0.39
N THR A 54 -7.77 0.08 -1.67
CA THR A 54 -7.77 -1.33 -2.11
C THR A 54 -6.46 -2.04 -1.76
N ILE A 55 -5.35 -1.30 -1.69
CA ILE A 55 -4.05 -1.79 -1.20
C ILE A 55 -4.16 -2.22 0.28
N GLY A 56 -4.67 -1.33 1.14
CA GLY A 56 -4.88 -1.62 2.56
C GLY A 56 -5.96 -2.69 2.81
N ARG A 57 -6.97 -2.78 1.94
CA ARG A 57 -7.95 -3.87 1.99
C ARG A 57 -7.29 -5.21 1.67
N GLN A 58 -6.43 -5.29 0.65
CA GLN A 58 -5.69 -6.51 0.33
C GLN A 58 -4.78 -6.96 1.48
N PHE A 59 -4.18 -6.00 2.20
CA PHE A 59 -3.43 -6.26 3.43
C PHE A 59 -4.29 -6.97 4.48
N ALA A 60 -5.43 -6.37 4.80
CA ALA A 60 -6.34 -6.88 5.83
C ALA A 60 -6.99 -8.23 5.44
N GLU A 61 -7.37 -8.41 4.17
CA GLU A 61 -7.92 -9.67 3.68
C GLU A 61 -6.91 -10.83 3.83
N GLY A 62 -5.61 -10.55 3.70
CA GLY A 62 -4.53 -11.53 3.93
C GLY A 62 -4.46 -12.06 5.37
N PHE A 63 -4.95 -11.31 6.36
CA PHE A 63 -4.97 -11.74 7.77
C PHE A 63 -5.98 -12.84 8.06
N ILE A 64 -7.03 -12.92 7.26
CA ILE A 64 -8.21 -13.77 7.54
C ILE A 64 -8.57 -14.72 6.40
N THR A 65 -7.87 -14.66 5.27
CA THR A 65 -8.15 -15.48 4.08
C THR A 65 -7.03 -16.48 3.86
N GLY A 66 -7.30 -17.74 4.18
CA GLY A 66 -6.34 -18.84 4.12
C GLY A 66 -6.54 -19.77 5.32
N ASP A 67 -5.74 -20.83 5.41
CA ASP A 67 -5.70 -21.61 6.64
C ASP A 67 -5.01 -20.81 7.77
N THR A 68 -5.16 -21.29 9.00
CA THR A 68 -4.64 -20.58 10.18
C THR A 68 -3.13 -20.39 10.15
N MET A 69 -2.36 -21.32 9.56
CA MET A 69 -0.91 -21.18 9.45
C MET A 69 -0.52 -20.13 8.42
N THR A 70 -1.20 -20.07 7.27
CA THR A 70 -0.90 -19.07 6.24
C THR A 70 -1.35 -17.67 6.65
N ALA A 71 -2.61 -17.49 7.04
CA ALA A 71 -3.21 -16.17 7.22
C ALA A 71 -2.86 -15.56 8.60
N ALA A 72 -3.34 -16.18 9.69
CA ALA A 72 -3.18 -15.64 11.03
C ALA A 72 -1.74 -15.81 11.57
N CYS A 73 -1.11 -16.96 11.35
CA CYS A 73 0.25 -17.20 11.81
C CYS A 73 1.27 -16.50 10.91
N MET A 74 1.40 -16.91 9.64
CA MET A 74 2.51 -16.46 8.82
C MET A 74 2.34 -15.01 8.35
N TYR A 75 1.21 -14.69 7.71
CA TYR A 75 0.98 -13.39 7.12
C TYR A 75 0.82 -12.28 8.16
N LEU A 76 -0.08 -12.48 9.14
CA LEU A 76 -0.32 -11.51 10.20
C LEU A 76 0.81 -11.52 11.25
N THR A 77 0.88 -12.54 12.10
CA THR A 77 1.71 -12.43 13.32
C THR A 77 3.21 -12.51 13.06
N VAL A 78 3.66 -13.47 12.25
CA VAL A 78 5.09 -13.74 11.99
C VAL A 78 5.72 -12.72 11.05
N VAL A 79 4.96 -12.15 10.11
CA VAL A 79 5.48 -11.14 9.17
C VAL A 79 4.93 -9.75 9.48
N ALA A 80 3.62 -9.49 9.34
CA ALA A 80 3.09 -8.13 9.48
C ALA A 80 3.39 -7.52 10.86
N GLU A 81 3.05 -8.24 11.93
CA GLU A 81 3.21 -7.78 13.31
C GLU A 81 4.64 -7.86 13.82
N THR A 82 5.47 -8.76 13.30
CA THR A 82 6.86 -8.85 13.77
C THR A 82 7.78 -7.92 12.99
N ALA A 83 7.58 -7.78 11.68
CA ALA A 83 8.49 -7.02 10.81
C ALA A 83 8.04 -5.58 10.57
N PHE A 84 6.74 -5.36 10.34
CA PHE A 84 6.25 -4.13 9.71
C PHE A 84 5.49 -3.19 10.66
N THR A 85 4.87 -3.69 11.73
CA THR A 85 4.12 -2.87 12.70
C THR A 85 4.94 -1.75 13.32
N ASN A 86 6.26 -1.90 13.51
CA ASN A 86 7.09 -0.77 13.97
C ASN A 86 7.02 0.44 13.02
N THR A 87 6.91 0.21 11.71
CA THR A 87 6.71 1.30 10.74
C THR A 87 5.33 1.96 10.92
N LEU A 88 4.29 1.17 11.23
CA LEU A 88 2.92 1.64 11.39
C LEU A 88 2.66 2.31 12.75
N PHE A 89 3.15 1.73 13.84
CA PHE A 89 2.78 2.09 15.21
C PHE A 89 3.90 2.75 16.00
N VAL A 90 5.08 2.95 15.40
CA VAL A 90 6.15 3.77 15.99
C VAL A 90 6.55 4.91 15.07
N ALA A 91 6.86 4.66 13.79
CA ALA A 91 7.27 5.73 12.89
C ALA A 91 6.14 6.71 12.56
N MET A 92 4.94 6.24 12.21
CA MET A 92 3.81 7.14 11.92
C MET A 92 3.42 8.00 13.13
N PRO A 93 3.29 7.46 14.37
CA PRO A 93 3.17 8.29 15.58
C PRO A 93 4.29 9.31 15.78
N SER A 94 5.53 8.93 15.50
CA SER A 94 6.66 9.85 15.62
C SER A 94 6.53 11.02 14.64
N GLU A 95 6.09 10.76 13.40
CA GLU A 95 5.81 11.82 12.43
C GLU A 95 4.59 12.66 12.82
N ALA A 96 3.51 12.06 13.32
CA ALA A 96 2.35 12.79 13.82
C ALA A 96 2.75 13.78 14.93
N ALA A 97 3.51 13.32 15.93
CA ALA A 97 4.01 14.15 17.02
C ALA A 97 4.89 15.32 16.51
N ARG A 98 5.76 15.05 15.52
CA ARG A 98 6.61 16.09 14.87
C ARG A 98 5.82 17.16 14.13
N ASN A 99 4.57 16.88 13.76
CA ASN A 99 3.66 17.84 13.11
C ASN A 99 2.63 18.44 14.07
N GLY A 100 2.77 18.21 15.38
CA GLY A 100 1.90 18.78 16.41
C GLY A 100 0.63 17.99 16.70
N ASP A 101 0.50 16.77 16.16
CA ASP A 101 -0.58 15.86 16.50
C ASP A 101 -0.20 14.98 17.69
N TYR A 102 -0.93 15.14 18.80
CA TYR A 102 -0.74 14.34 20.01
C TYR A 102 -1.77 13.21 20.15
N ALA A 103 -2.86 13.25 19.39
CA ALA A 103 -3.95 12.29 19.49
C ALA A 103 -3.56 10.93 18.88
N LEU A 104 -3.03 10.93 17.65
CA LEU A 104 -2.56 9.70 17.01
C LEU A 104 -1.49 8.99 17.85
N PRO A 105 -0.42 9.65 18.34
CA PRO A 105 0.58 8.99 19.16
C PRO A 105 0.02 8.39 20.45
N THR A 106 -0.92 9.07 21.11
CA THR A 106 -1.55 8.57 22.34
C THR A 106 -2.26 7.24 22.10
N VAL A 107 -2.93 7.08 20.96
CA VAL A 107 -3.66 5.87 20.62
C VAL A 107 -2.72 4.79 20.07
N PHE A 108 -1.90 5.11 19.06
CA PHE A 108 -1.10 4.13 18.33
C PHE A 108 0.05 3.55 19.17
N LEU A 109 0.70 4.36 20.02
CA LEU A 109 1.71 3.83 20.95
C LEU A 109 1.08 2.93 22.02
N SER A 110 -0.20 3.15 22.35
CA SER A 110 -0.95 2.26 23.24
C SER A 110 -1.33 0.95 22.55
N VAL A 111 -1.64 0.95 21.25
CA VAL A 111 -1.80 -0.27 20.44
C VAL A 111 -0.48 -1.06 20.44
N GLN A 112 0.64 -0.40 20.17
CA GLN A 112 1.96 -1.05 20.08
C GLN A 112 2.36 -1.84 21.35
N SER A 113 1.86 -1.43 22.53
CA SER A 113 2.15 -2.15 23.77
C SER A 113 1.52 -3.56 23.82
N ASP A 114 0.45 -3.79 23.05
CA ASP A 114 -0.21 -5.08 22.93
C ASP A 114 0.47 -5.98 21.89
N GLU A 115 0.97 -5.39 20.79
CA GLU A 115 1.59 -6.12 19.65
C GLU A 115 2.70 -7.08 20.06
N SER A 116 3.46 -6.74 21.12
CA SER A 116 4.49 -7.64 21.66
C SER A 116 3.97 -9.02 22.09
N ARG A 117 2.71 -9.10 22.54
CA ARG A 117 2.04 -10.37 22.88
C ARG A 117 1.66 -11.15 21.62
N HIS A 118 1.25 -10.45 20.57
CA HIS A 118 0.82 -11.06 19.31
C HIS A 118 2.01 -11.70 18.58
N ILE A 119 3.14 -10.99 18.54
CA ILE A 119 4.44 -11.51 18.07
C ILE A 119 4.79 -12.81 18.81
N GLY A 120 4.59 -12.84 20.13
CA GLY A 120 4.83 -14.03 20.95
C GLY A 120 3.94 -15.22 20.57
N ASN A 121 2.67 -14.99 20.24
CA ASN A 121 1.74 -16.02 19.77
C ASN A 121 2.19 -16.59 18.42
N GLY A 122 2.48 -15.74 17.45
CA GLY A 122 2.95 -16.12 16.11
C GLY A 122 4.22 -16.94 16.16
N HIS A 123 5.22 -16.47 16.92
CA HIS A 123 6.47 -17.20 17.11
C HIS A 123 6.23 -18.57 17.75
N SER A 124 5.41 -18.65 18.80
CA SER A 124 5.14 -19.91 19.51
C SER A 124 4.43 -20.93 18.62
N LEU A 125 3.48 -20.48 17.79
CA LEU A 125 2.79 -21.35 16.85
C LEU A 125 3.71 -21.81 15.71
N LEU A 126 4.53 -20.92 15.15
CA LEU A 126 5.54 -21.26 14.15
C LEU A 126 6.52 -22.32 14.70
N MET A 127 7.09 -22.09 15.89
CA MET A 127 8.01 -23.04 16.52
C MET A 127 7.36 -24.38 16.84
N ALA A 128 6.05 -24.42 17.12
CA ALA A 128 5.32 -25.67 17.28
C ALA A 128 5.18 -26.42 15.95
N ALA A 129 4.86 -25.72 14.86
CA ALA A 129 4.74 -26.30 13.52
C ALA A 129 6.08 -26.78 12.95
N LEU A 130 7.18 -26.07 13.25
CA LEU A 130 8.54 -26.38 12.77
C LEU A 130 9.10 -27.70 13.29
N LYS A 131 8.55 -28.24 14.39
CA LYS A 131 8.98 -29.53 14.95
C LYS A 131 8.73 -30.70 14.01
N GLU A 132 7.73 -30.58 13.13
CA GLU A 132 7.38 -31.61 12.16
C GLU A 132 8.00 -31.26 10.80
N PRO A 133 9.02 -32.01 10.32
CA PRO A 133 9.73 -31.68 9.08
C PRO A 133 8.84 -31.65 7.84
N GLU A 134 7.74 -32.38 7.84
CA GLU A 134 6.77 -32.37 6.74
C GLU A 134 6.13 -30.99 6.52
N ASN A 135 6.12 -30.11 7.53
CA ASN A 135 5.57 -28.77 7.42
C ASN A 135 6.50 -27.78 6.71
N HIS A 136 7.81 -28.06 6.66
CA HIS A 136 8.83 -27.09 6.23
C HIS A 136 8.56 -26.54 4.84
N LEU A 137 8.17 -27.40 3.90
CA LEU A 137 7.84 -27.00 2.53
C LEU A 137 6.75 -25.91 2.45
N LEU A 138 5.68 -26.05 3.25
CA LEU A 138 4.56 -25.10 3.24
C LEU A 138 4.89 -23.86 4.05
N LEU A 139 5.63 -24.00 5.16
CA LEU A 139 6.11 -22.86 5.96
C LEU A 139 7.06 -21.97 5.15
N GLU A 140 7.97 -22.55 4.37
CA GLU A 140 8.85 -21.81 3.45
C GLU A 140 8.04 -21.02 2.42
N ARG A 141 7.06 -21.67 1.78
CA ARG A 141 6.16 -21.01 0.82
C ARG A 141 5.41 -19.85 1.47
N ASP A 142 4.83 -20.08 2.63
CA ASP A 142 4.00 -19.09 3.31
C ASP A 142 4.84 -17.91 3.78
N LEU A 143 6.05 -18.15 4.31
CA LEU A 143 6.96 -17.09 4.74
C LEU A 143 7.37 -16.21 3.55
N ARG A 144 7.69 -16.83 2.41
CA ARG A 144 8.04 -16.13 1.17
C ARG A 144 6.88 -15.25 0.67
N TYR A 145 5.68 -15.83 0.61
CA TYR A 145 4.45 -15.12 0.23
C TYR A 145 4.17 -13.94 1.17
N ALA A 146 4.15 -14.22 2.47
CA ALA A 146 3.83 -13.25 3.50
C ALA A 146 4.81 -12.08 3.48
N PHE A 147 6.12 -12.35 3.47
CA PHE A 147 7.15 -11.31 3.39
C PHE A 147 6.96 -10.42 2.17
N TRP A 148 6.83 -11.01 0.97
CA TRP A 148 6.75 -10.23 -0.26
C TRP A 148 5.51 -9.35 -0.33
N GLN A 149 4.33 -9.89 0.01
CA GLN A 149 3.09 -9.12 0.01
C GLN A 149 3.11 -8.01 1.05
N ASN A 150 3.60 -8.28 2.26
CA ASN A 150 3.73 -7.28 3.30
C ASN A 150 4.68 -6.15 2.87
N HIS A 151 5.85 -6.48 2.32
CA HIS A 151 6.77 -5.49 1.72
C HIS A 151 6.06 -4.65 0.65
N ALA A 152 5.42 -5.29 -0.34
CA ALA A 152 4.77 -4.56 -1.41
C ALA A 152 3.69 -3.60 -0.87
N ILE A 153 2.86 -4.06 0.06
CA ILE A 153 1.69 -3.31 0.51
C ILE A 153 2.05 -2.25 1.56
N VAL A 154 2.74 -2.66 2.64
CA VAL A 154 3.05 -1.77 3.75
C VAL A 154 4.00 -0.67 3.31
N ASP A 155 5.03 -1.00 2.52
CA ASP A 155 6.01 0.00 2.11
C ASP A 155 5.39 1.02 1.16
N ALA A 156 4.47 0.57 0.29
CA ALA A 156 3.69 1.46 -0.56
C ALA A 156 2.86 2.45 0.26
N ALA A 157 2.06 1.98 1.22
CA ALA A 157 1.17 2.85 1.98
C ALA A 157 1.92 3.65 3.06
N ILE A 158 2.58 2.95 3.99
CA ILE A 158 3.15 3.54 5.21
C ILE A 158 4.42 4.30 4.90
N GLY A 159 5.27 3.81 3.99
CA GLY A 159 6.42 4.57 3.53
C GLY A 159 6.01 5.91 2.93
N THR A 160 4.94 5.92 2.13
CA THR A 160 4.40 7.16 1.56
C THR A 160 3.84 8.09 2.63
N PHE A 161 3.10 7.58 3.62
CA PHE A 161 2.53 8.42 4.68
C PHE A 161 3.62 9.07 5.55
N ILE A 162 4.68 8.32 5.89
CA ILE A 162 5.80 8.83 6.70
C ILE A 162 6.53 9.96 5.97
N GLU A 163 6.70 9.87 4.66
CA GLU A 163 7.52 10.83 3.91
C GLU A 163 6.73 11.98 3.29
N TYR A 164 5.53 11.71 2.78
CA TYR A 164 4.71 12.69 2.05
C TYR A 164 3.58 13.28 2.89
N GLY A 165 3.20 12.64 4.01
CA GLY A 165 2.13 13.10 4.92
C GLY A 165 2.60 14.04 6.04
N THR A 166 3.80 14.58 5.94
CA THR A 166 4.49 15.35 6.99
C THR A 166 5.06 16.64 6.41
N THR A 167 5.06 17.72 7.19
CA THR A 167 5.72 19.01 6.83
C THR A 167 7.03 19.22 7.58
N ASN A 168 7.35 18.35 8.54
CA ASN A 168 8.61 18.39 9.27
C ASN A 168 9.75 17.88 8.36
N ARG A 169 10.69 18.76 8.01
CA ARG A 169 11.85 18.47 7.15
C ARG A 169 13.19 18.60 7.87
N ASP A 170 13.26 18.14 9.13
CA ASP A 170 14.54 17.98 9.81
C ASP A 170 15.42 16.98 9.03
N LYS A 171 16.58 17.43 8.56
CA LYS A 171 17.53 16.60 7.79
C LYS A 171 18.16 15.49 8.66
N ASN A 172 18.13 15.63 9.99
CA ASN A 172 18.63 14.62 10.93
C ASN A 172 17.61 13.52 11.25
N LYS A 173 16.33 13.66 10.88
CA LYS A 173 15.34 12.61 11.09
C LYS A 173 15.61 11.44 10.15
N GLU A 174 15.27 10.22 10.55
CA GLU A 174 15.39 9.04 9.67
C GLU A 174 14.44 9.16 8.47
N SER A 175 14.90 8.74 7.28
CA SER A 175 14.06 8.49 6.12
C SER A 175 13.37 7.13 6.25
N TYR A 176 12.37 6.87 5.40
CA TYR A 176 11.72 5.56 5.41
C TYR A 176 12.70 4.44 5.06
N ALA A 177 13.64 4.66 4.14
CA ALA A 177 14.67 3.68 3.82
C ALA A 177 15.59 3.37 5.02
N GLU A 178 15.98 4.38 5.80
CA GLU A 178 16.78 4.19 7.02
C GLU A 178 16.00 3.37 8.07
N MET A 179 14.72 3.69 8.28
CA MET A 179 13.83 2.94 9.17
C MET A 179 13.61 1.49 8.68
N TRP A 180 13.43 1.30 7.37
CA TRP A 180 13.24 -0.02 6.77
C TRP A 180 14.47 -0.89 6.98
N HIS A 181 15.66 -0.35 6.71
CA HIS A 181 16.91 -1.06 6.94
C HIS A 181 17.06 -1.46 8.41
N ARG A 182 16.74 -0.57 9.35
CA ARG A 182 16.83 -0.88 10.78
C ARG A 182 15.84 -1.98 11.18
N TRP A 183 14.55 -1.78 10.92
CA TRP A 183 13.53 -2.69 11.45
C TRP A 183 13.33 -3.96 10.63
N ILE A 184 13.32 -3.87 9.30
CA ILE A 184 13.02 -5.01 8.45
C ILE A 184 14.30 -5.79 8.16
N TYR A 185 15.39 -5.11 7.81
CA TYR A 185 16.65 -5.80 7.48
C TYR A 185 17.41 -6.25 8.74
N GLU A 186 17.76 -5.34 9.65
CA GLU A 186 18.55 -5.69 10.84
C GLU A 186 17.69 -6.42 11.90
N ASP A 187 16.56 -5.86 12.31
CA ASP A 187 15.80 -6.38 13.46
C ASP A 187 14.85 -7.55 13.13
N TYR A 188 14.47 -7.76 11.87
CA TYR A 188 13.59 -8.87 11.49
C TYR A 188 14.33 -9.92 10.66
N TYR A 189 14.86 -9.55 9.50
CA TYR A 189 15.50 -10.50 8.61
C TYR A 189 16.72 -11.17 9.26
N ARG A 190 17.65 -10.40 9.83
CA ARG A 190 18.90 -10.96 10.37
C ARG A 190 18.74 -11.69 11.70
N THR A 191 17.82 -11.26 12.56
CA THR A 191 17.68 -11.77 13.93
C THR A 191 16.49 -12.73 14.10
N TYR A 192 15.50 -12.68 13.21
CA TYR A 192 14.29 -13.51 13.27
C TYR A 192 14.20 -14.51 12.10
N MET A 193 14.23 -14.04 10.84
CA MET A 193 14.11 -14.95 9.67
C MET A 193 15.34 -15.84 9.49
N LEU A 194 16.54 -15.28 9.45
CA LEU A 194 17.78 -16.01 9.19
C LEU A 194 18.01 -17.17 10.19
N PRO A 195 17.75 -17.01 11.50
CA PRO A 195 17.82 -18.14 12.43
C PRO A 195 16.88 -19.31 12.15
N LEU A 196 15.79 -19.12 11.38
CA LEU A 196 14.89 -20.22 11.00
C LEU A 196 15.59 -21.29 10.14
N GLU A 197 16.70 -20.95 9.47
CA GLU A 197 17.52 -21.91 8.72
C GLU A 197 18.10 -23.02 9.60
N LYS A 198 18.35 -22.72 10.89
CA LYS A 198 18.80 -23.73 11.87
C LYS A 198 17.74 -24.79 12.14
N TYR A 199 16.48 -24.50 11.83
CA TYR A 199 15.33 -25.39 11.99
C TYR A 199 14.89 -26.03 10.67
N GLY A 200 15.64 -25.86 9.58
CA GLY A 200 15.39 -26.50 8.29
C GLY A 200 14.58 -25.66 7.29
N ILE A 201 14.21 -24.42 7.63
CA ILE A 201 13.51 -23.50 6.72
C ILE A 201 14.50 -22.81 5.80
N LYS A 202 14.33 -22.94 4.49
CA LYS A 202 15.03 -22.13 3.50
C LYS A 202 14.51 -20.69 3.51
N VAL A 203 15.38 -19.74 3.84
CA VAL A 203 15.09 -18.31 3.71
C VAL A 203 15.41 -17.85 2.28
N HIS A 204 14.49 -17.08 1.69
CA HIS A 204 14.65 -16.50 0.36
C HIS A 204 15.37 -15.14 0.44
N HIS A 205 16.67 -15.19 0.71
CA HIS A 205 17.53 -13.99 0.91
C HIS A 205 17.46 -12.99 -0.24
N ASP A 206 17.43 -13.49 -1.48
CA ASP A 206 17.35 -12.65 -2.69
C ASP A 206 16.05 -11.85 -2.76
N ASP A 207 14.95 -12.37 -2.22
CA ASP A 207 13.67 -11.66 -2.19
C ASP A 207 13.71 -10.48 -1.19
N VAL A 208 14.44 -10.64 -0.07
CA VAL A 208 14.69 -9.56 0.91
C VAL A 208 15.58 -8.48 0.30
N GLN A 209 16.64 -8.88 -0.42
CA GLN A 209 17.49 -7.95 -1.13
C GLN A 209 16.72 -7.20 -2.22
N ALA A 210 15.89 -7.89 -3.00
CA ALA A 210 15.06 -7.28 -4.03
C ALA A 210 14.09 -6.26 -3.42
N ALA A 211 13.47 -6.57 -2.28
CA ALA A 211 12.62 -5.64 -1.54
C ALA A 211 13.36 -4.35 -1.15
N TRP A 212 14.58 -4.47 -0.63
CA TRP A 212 15.43 -3.33 -0.29
C TRP A 212 15.81 -2.48 -1.52
N GLU A 213 16.13 -3.14 -2.63
CA GLU A 213 16.50 -2.45 -3.88
C GLU A 213 15.31 -1.73 -4.51
N ARG A 214 14.09 -2.25 -4.36
CA ARG A 214 12.88 -1.55 -4.79
C ARG A 214 12.76 -0.19 -4.10
N ILE A 215 13.03 -0.13 -2.79
CA ILE A 215 12.99 1.13 -2.02
C ILE A 215 14.12 2.06 -2.44
N THR A 216 15.37 1.58 -2.42
CA THR A 216 16.56 2.43 -2.51
C THR A 216 17.08 2.73 -3.90
N LYS A 217 16.85 1.82 -4.87
CA LYS A 217 17.37 1.93 -6.23
C LYS A 217 16.27 2.21 -7.26
N LYS A 218 15.03 1.79 -6.98
CA LYS A 218 13.90 1.92 -7.90
C LYS A 218 12.84 2.92 -7.45
N ASN A 219 13.13 3.66 -6.37
CA ASN A 219 12.30 4.75 -5.83
C ASN A 219 10.84 4.34 -5.56
N TYR A 220 10.62 3.12 -5.06
CA TYR A 220 9.30 2.52 -4.93
C TYR A 220 8.29 3.41 -4.18
N VAL A 221 8.67 3.87 -2.98
CA VAL A 221 7.83 4.73 -2.13
C VAL A 221 7.49 6.04 -2.83
N HIS A 222 8.45 6.65 -3.51
CA HIS A 222 8.25 7.92 -4.19
C HIS A 222 7.32 7.80 -5.41
N LYS A 223 7.39 6.69 -6.14
CA LYS A 223 6.45 6.38 -7.23
C LYS A 223 5.04 6.12 -6.71
N VAL A 224 4.90 5.55 -5.51
CA VAL A 224 3.59 5.42 -4.84
C VAL A 224 3.06 6.78 -4.41
N GLY A 225 3.92 7.67 -3.88
CA GLY A 225 3.56 9.06 -3.60
C GLY A 225 3.02 9.81 -4.82
N GLN A 226 3.67 9.67 -5.98
CA GLN A 226 3.13 10.22 -7.24
C GLN A 226 1.77 9.62 -7.60
N PHE A 227 1.59 8.31 -7.44
CA PHE A 227 0.34 7.63 -7.75
C PHE A 227 -0.83 8.10 -6.86
N PHE A 228 -0.60 8.27 -5.56
CA PHE A 228 -1.58 8.82 -4.62
C PHE A 228 -1.95 10.28 -4.92
N ALA A 229 -0.99 11.06 -5.43
CA ALA A 229 -1.22 12.42 -5.89
C ALA A 229 -2.02 12.46 -7.21
N VAL A 230 -1.66 11.64 -8.20
CA VAL A 230 -2.35 11.59 -9.50
C VAL A 230 -3.84 11.26 -9.35
N GLY A 231 -4.18 10.31 -8.47
CA GLY A 231 -5.56 9.91 -8.22
C GLY A 231 -6.27 10.71 -7.14
N TRP A 232 -5.78 11.92 -6.80
CA TRP A 232 -6.41 12.78 -5.80
C TRP A 232 -7.93 12.92 -5.93
N PRO A 233 -8.58 12.99 -7.11
CA PRO A 233 -10.03 13.21 -7.18
C PRO A 233 -10.85 12.07 -6.57
N VAL A 234 -10.26 10.89 -6.40
CA VAL A 234 -10.91 9.69 -5.84
C VAL A 234 -10.23 9.23 -4.54
N ASN A 235 -9.50 10.13 -3.87
CA ASN A 235 -9.14 10.00 -2.46
C ASN A 235 -10.33 10.38 -1.57
N PHE A 236 -10.27 10.04 -0.28
CA PHE A 236 -11.15 10.62 0.75
C PHE A 236 -10.36 11.51 1.73
N TRP A 237 -9.19 11.98 1.30
CA TRP A 237 -8.32 12.91 2.00
C TRP A 237 -7.77 13.95 1.03
N ARG A 238 -7.13 14.97 1.57
CA ARG A 238 -6.49 16.05 0.81
C ARG A 238 -4.99 15.81 0.74
N ILE A 239 -4.35 16.13 -0.39
CA ILE A 239 -2.91 15.93 -0.59
C ILE A 239 -2.27 17.15 -1.22
N GLU A 240 -1.29 17.73 -0.54
CA GLU A 240 -0.58 18.96 -0.93
C GLU A 240 0.59 18.66 -1.86
N ALA A 241 0.95 19.65 -2.68
CA ALA A 241 2.17 19.61 -3.47
C ALA A 241 3.42 19.66 -2.57
N GLN A 242 4.49 19.02 -3.03
CA GLN A 242 5.80 19.21 -2.42
C GLN A 242 6.37 20.59 -2.78
N THR A 243 7.04 21.21 -1.82
CA THR A 243 7.65 22.54 -1.85
C THR A 243 9.18 22.44 -1.97
N ASP A 244 9.85 23.58 -2.14
CA ASP A 244 11.32 23.64 -2.17
C ASP A 244 11.98 23.02 -0.93
N LYS A 245 11.38 23.16 0.25
CA LYS A 245 11.89 22.52 1.48
C LYS A 245 11.79 21.00 1.42
N ASP A 246 10.71 20.50 0.84
CA ASP A 246 10.51 19.07 0.63
C ASP A 246 11.52 18.55 -0.39
N PHE A 247 11.72 19.27 -1.50
CA PHE A 247 12.72 18.95 -2.53
C PHE A 247 14.14 18.85 -1.95
N GLU A 248 14.55 19.81 -1.13
CA GLU A 248 15.85 19.77 -0.47
C GLU A 248 16.01 18.56 0.46
N TRP A 249 14.96 18.23 1.22
CA TRP A 249 15.00 17.10 2.15
C TRP A 249 15.04 15.77 1.40
N PHE A 250 14.19 15.61 0.38
CA PHE A 250 14.19 14.42 -0.46
C PHE A 250 15.53 14.25 -1.18
N GLU A 251 16.10 15.30 -1.78
CA GLU A 251 17.40 15.20 -2.44
C GLU A 251 18.53 14.88 -1.44
N HIS A 252 18.44 15.38 -0.21
CA HIS A 252 19.40 15.05 0.84
C HIS A 252 19.34 13.57 1.26
N LYS A 253 18.13 13.02 1.43
CA LYS A 253 17.91 11.63 1.86
C LYS A 253 17.99 10.61 0.72
N TYR A 254 17.65 11.06 -0.49
CA TYR A 254 17.55 10.26 -1.71
C TYR A 254 18.19 11.04 -2.87
N PRO A 255 19.53 11.04 -3.00
CA PRO A 255 20.21 11.74 -4.09
C PRO A 255 19.70 11.33 -5.47
N GLY A 256 19.36 12.30 -6.32
CA GLY A 256 18.72 12.08 -7.62
C GLY A 256 17.19 12.14 -7.60
N TRP A 257 16.55 12.21 -6.42
CA TRP A 257 15.10 12.32 -6.31
C TRP A 257 14.56 13.53 -7.07
N TYR A 258 15.21 14.68 -6.98
CA TYR A 258 14.72 15.89 -7.65
C TYR A 258 14.73 15.76 -9.17
N ALA A 259 15.73 15.06 -9.71
CA ALA A 259 15.85 14.84 -11.14
C ALA A 259 14.72 13.95 -11.70
N GLU A 260 14.22 12.99 -10.91
CA GLU A 260 13.11 12.11 -11.33
C GLU A 260 11.72 12.68 -10.99
N PHE A 261 11.57 13.29 -9.83
CA PHE A 261 10.26 13.64 -9.26
C PHE A 261 9.97 15.14 -9.20
N GLY A 262 10.98 16.01 -9.33
CA GLY A 262 10.83 17.45 -9.12
C GLY A 262 9.81 18.09 -10.06
N ASP A 263 9.91 17.82 -11.36
CA ASP A 263 8.98 18.40 -12.34
C ASP A 263 7.55 17.87 -12.19
N PHE A 264 7.37 16.63 -11.73
CA PHE A 264 6.04 16.12 -11.40
C PHE A 264 5.38 16.95 -10.31
N TRP A 265 6.11 17.25 -9.23
CA TRP A 265 5.55 18.01 -8.12
C TRP A 265 5.32 19.48 -8.45
N LYS A 266 6.11 20.06 -9.36
CA LYS A 266 5.82 21.38 -9.94
C LYS A 266 4.53 21.37 -10.76
N TRP A 267 4.35 20.36 -11.62
CA TRP A 267 3.08 20.17 -12.33
C TRP A 267 1.92 20.00 -11.38
N TYR A 268 2.08 19.18 -10.34
CA TYR A 268 1.06 18.97 -9.32
C TYR A 268 0.68 20.27 -8.62
N ALA A 269 1.67 21.08 -8.19
CA ALA A 269 1.43 22.39 -7.60
C ALA A 269 0.63 23.30 -8.56
N LYS A 270 1.08 23.41 -9.82
CA LYS A 270 0.45 24.23 -10.87
C LYS A 270 -1.00 23.82 -11.11
N LEU A 271 -1.25 22.52 -11.28
CA LEU A 271 -2.57 21.95 -11.59
C LEU A 271 -3.45 21.74 -10.35
N SER A 272 -2.96 22.03 -9.14
CA SER A 272 -3.77 21.96 -7.91
C SER A 272 -4.80 23.09 -7.81
N HIS A 273 -4.62 24.18 -8.56
CA HIS A 273 -5.54 25.31 -8.50
C HIS A 273 -6.86 25.01 -9.23
N LYS A 274 -7.97 25.46 -8.65
CA LYS A 274 -9.29 25.28 -9.25
C LYS A 274 -9.35 25.92 -10.64
N GLY A 275 -9.98 25.22 -11.58
CA GLY A 275 -10.10 25.65 -12.97
C GLY A 275 -9.00 25.12 -13.89
N GLU A 276 -7.95 24.53 -13.31
CA GLU A 276 -6.95 23.76 -14.07
C GLU A 276 -7.49 22.39 -14.51
N LYS A 277 -6.78 21.71 -15.40
CA LYS A 277 -7.08 20.33 -15.72
C LYS A 277 -6.62 19.40 -14.61
N VAL A 278 -7.45 18.42 -14.26
CA VAL A 278 -7.06 17.30 -13.39
C VAL A 278 -5.79 16.65 -13.97
N LEU A 279 -4.74 16.53 -13.14
CA LEU A 279 -3.41 16.09 -13.56
C LEU A 279 -3.42 14.78 -14.37
N LEU A 280 -4.21 13.79 -13.92
CA LEU A 280 -4.36 12.50 -14.61
C LEU A 280 -4.78 12.64 -16.09
N PHE A 281 -5.57 13.66 -16.42
CA PHE A 281 -6.12 13.89 -17.75
C PHE A 281 -5.39 15.00 -18.52
N ASN A 282 -4.24 15.47 -17.99
CA ASN A 282 -3.42 16.46 -18.64
C ASN A 282 -2.22 15.82 -19.35
N SER A 283 -2.33 15.65 -20.67
CA SER A 283 -1.27 15.06 -21.51
C SER A 283 0.05 15.83 -21.47
N ASP A 284 0.02 17.13 -21.12
CA ASP A 284 1.22 17.97 -21.09
C ASP A 284 2.19 17.55 -19.99
N VAL A 285 1.71 16.84 -18.95
CA VAL A 285 2.52 16.34 -17.84
C VAL A 285 3.40 15.16 -18.26
N GLY A 286 2.96 14.35 -19.23
CA GLY A 286 3.65 13.14 -19.67
C GLY A 286 3.50 11.94 -18.72
N TYR A 287 2.66 12.03 -17.68
CA TYR A 287 2.40 10.91 -16.77
C TYR A 287 1.60 9.79 -17.45
N VAL A 288 2.05 8.54 -17.28
CA VAL A 288 1.36 7.35 -17.80
C VAL A 288 0.78 6.55 -16.64
N TYR A 289 -0.56 6.44 -16.58
CA TYR A 289 -1.25 5.69 -15.52
C TYR A 289 -0.81 4.21 -15.48
N PRO A 290 -0.56 3.63 -14.30
CA PRO A 290 -0.03 2.27 -14.18
C PRO A 290 -1.08 1.18 -14.39
N HIS A 291 -0.62 -0.01 -14.77
CA HIS A 291 -1.37 -1.26 -14.58
C HIS A 291 -1.48 -1.58 -13.08
N ARG A 292 -2.42 -2.45 -12.69
CA ARG A 292 -2.58 -2.87 -11.30
C ARG A 292 -2.13 -4.31 -11.08
N CYS A 293 -1.47 -4.58 -9.95
CA CYS A 293 -1.08 -5.94 -9.60
C CYS A 293 -2.29 -6.74 -9.13
N TRP A 294 -2.51 -7.93 -9.68
CA TRP A 294 -3.63 -8.80 -9.29
C TRP A 294 -3.51 -9.34 -7.85
N SER A 295 -2.27 -9.56 -7.38
CA SER A 295 -1.96 -10.14 -6.07
C SER A 295 -2.04 -9.09 -4.96
N CYS A 296 -1.11 -8.13 -4.95
CA CYS A 296 -0.99 -7.14 -3.87
C CYS A 296 -1.90 -5.90 -4.03
N LEU A 297 -2.56 -5.74 -5.18
CA LEU A 297 -3.35 -4.54 -5.55
C LEU A 297 -2.58 -3.22 -5.56
N VAL A 298 -1.28 -3.21 -5.27
CA VAL A 298 -0.41 -2.07 -5.53
C VAL A 298 -0.22 -1.92 -7.04
N PRO A 299 -0.23 -0.69 -7.60
CA PRO A 299 0.00 -0.52 -9.02
C PRO A 299 1.42 -0.92 -9.43
N CYS A 300 1.59 -1.36 -10.69
CA CYS A 300 2.85 -1.79 -11.27
C CYS A 300 3.76 -0.59 -11.57
N LEU A 301 4.19 0.13 -10.53
CA LEU A 301 4.85 1.43 -10.60
C LEU A 301 6.33 1.35 -10.98
N ILE A 302 7.00 0.28 -10.56
CA ILE A 302 8.32 -0.10 -11.04
C ILE A 302 8.09 -0.81 -12.37
N ARG A 303 8.33 -0.09 -13.46
CA ARG A 303 7.81 -0.44 -14.77
C ARG A 303 8.52 -1.66 -15.33
N GLU A 304 9.82 -1.72 -15.14
CA GLU A 304 10.71 -2.79 -15.56
C GLU A 304 10.40 -4.14 -14.88
N ASP A 305 9.82 -4.12 -13.68
CA ASP A 305 9.49 -5.32 -12.91
C ASP A 305 8.13 -5.93 -13.30
N MET A 306 7.32 -5.20 -14.08
CA MET A 306 5.97 -5.64 -14.43
C MET A 306 6.00 -6.92 -15.29
N VAL A 307 5.18 -7.89 -14.90
CA VAL A 307 4.98 -9.13 -15.65
C VAL A 307 3.50 -9.44 -15.82
N VAL A 308 3.20 -10.36 -16.72
CA VAL A 308 1.83 -10.85 -16.97
C VAL A 308 1.77 -12.36 -16.75
N GLY A 309 0.58 -12.83 -16.44
CA GLY A 309 0.28 -14.25 -16.28
C GLY A 309 -1.19 -14.53 -16.53
N GLU A 310 -1.54 -15.79 -16.68
CA GLU A 310 -2.92 -16.22 -16.86
C GLU A 310 -3.41 -17.00 -15.65
N ILE A 311 -4.62 -16.72 -15.22
CA ILE A 311 -5.34 -17.46 -14.17
C ILE A 311 -6.72 -17.76 -14.74
N ASP A 312 -7.12 -19.03 -14.74
CA ASP A 312 -8.41 -19.49 -15.31
C ASP A 312 -8.67 -18.99 -16.75
N GLY A 313 -7.61 -18.96 -17.57
CA GLY A 313 -7.66 -18.49 -18.96
C GLY A 313 -7.83 -16.98 -19.13
N GLN A 314 -7.74 -16.20 -18.04
CA GLN A 314 -7.80 -14.74 -18.06
C GLN A 314 -6.41 -14.15 -17.83
N LEU A 315 -6.04 -13.18 -18.67
CA LEU A 315 -4.78 -12.44 -18.53
C LEU A 315 -4.86 -11.49 -17.32
N HIS A 316 -3.80 -11.46 -16.51
CA HIS A 316 -3.63 -10.56 -15.38
C HIS A 316 -2.23 -9.92 -15.39
N THR A 317 -2.13 -8.76 -14.74
CA THR A 317 -0.90 -7.99 -14.56
C THR A 317 -0.37 -8.14 -13.14
N PHE A 318 0.94 -8.18 -13.00
CA PHE A 318 1.64 -8.34 -11.72
C PHE A 318 2.78 -7.33 -11.61
N ALA A 319 2.96 -6.74 -10.43
CA ALA A 319 4.00 -5.75 -10.20
C ALA A 319 5.42 -6.36 -10.17
N HIS A 320 5.53 -7.67 -9.93
CA HIS A 320 6.78 -8.40 -9.89
C HIS A 320 6.55 -9.90 -10.14
N GLU A 321 7.59 -10.65 -10.50
CA GLU A 321 7.53 -12.12 -10.67
C GLU A 321 7.08 -12.85 -9.39
N LEU A 322 7.36 -12.30 -8.21
CA LEU A 322 6.91 -12.87 -6.93
C LEU A 322 5.41 -12.68 -6.69
N ASP A 323 4.83 -11.58 -7.16
CA ASP A 323 3.39 -11.39 -7.15
C ASP A 323 2.70 -12.39 -8.08
N LYS A 324 3.28 -12.63 -9.25
CA LYS A 324 2.82 -13.66 -10.18
C LYS A 324 2.94 -15.05 -9.58
N TRP A 325 4.13 -15.40 -9.06
CA TRP A 325 4.38 -16.67 -8.37
C TRP A 325 3.39 -16.91 -7.23
N THR A 326 3.07 -15.87 -6.46
CA THR A 326 2.06 -15.97 -5.40
C THR A 326 0.73 -16.45 -5.97
N ALA A 327 0.22 -15.79 -7.00
CA ALA A 327 -1.10 -16.08 -7.55
C ALA A 327 -1.16 -17.39 -8.35
N THR A 328 -0.09 -17.75 -9.07
CA THR A 328 -0.12 -18.89 -10.01
C THR A 328 0.52 -20.16 -9.46
N VAL A 329 1.34 -20.07 -8.41
CA VAL A 329 2.08 -21.21 -7.85
C VAL A 329 1.78 -21.39 -6.36
N ALA A 330 1.98 -20.36 -5.54
CA ALA A 330 1.82 -20.51 -4.09
C ALA A 330 0.35 -20.79 -3.68
N PHE A 331 -0.58 -20.16 -4.39
CA PHE A 331 -2.02 -20.25 -4.16
C PHE A 331 -2.72 -21.31 -5.05
N ALA A 332 -1.94 -22.14 -5.75
CA ALA A 332 -2.47 -23.26 -6.50
C ALA A 332 -3.08 -24.32 -5.56
N ASP A 333 -3.91 -25.21 -6.11
CA ASP A 333 -4.52 -26.32 -5.35
C ASP A 333 -3.50 -27.37 -4.88
N GLU A 334 -2.31 -27.38 -5.50
CA GLU A 334 -1.17 -28.20 -5.11
C GLU A 334 0.13 -27.37 -5.16
N TYR A 335 0.99 -27.52 -4.16
CA TYR A 335 2.33 -26.94 -4.12
C TYR A 335 3.38 -28.05 -4.01
N GLN A 336 4.14 -28.26 -5.09
CA GLN A 336 5.20 -29.27 -5.19
C GLN A 336 4.76 -30.69 -4.71
N GLY A 337 3.62 -31.19 -5.20
CA GLY A 337 3.12 -32.51 -4.81
C GLY A 337 2.26 -32.52 -3.54
N ARG A 338 2.16 -31.41 -2.81
CA ARG A 338 1.33 -31.31 -1.60
C ARG A 338 0.02 -30.57 -1.85
N PRO A 339 -1.15 -31.18 -1.57
CA PRO A 339 -2.43 -30.50 -1.66
C PRO A 339 -2.56 -29.33 -0.69
N THR A 340 -3.12 -28.21 -1.16
CA THR A 340 -3.23 -26.94 -0.42
C THR A 340 -4.65 -26.36 -0.50
N PRO A 341 -5.69 -27.12 -0.11
CA PRO A 341 -7.09 -26.80 -0.40
C PRO A 341 -7.63 -25.55 0.32
N ALA A 342 -6.90 -25.00 1.29
CA ALA A 342 -7.35 -23.93 2.17
C ALA A 342 -6.53 -22.63 2.04
N MET A 343 -5.71 -22.47 1.00
CA MET A 343 -4.87 -21.25 0.84
C MET A 343 -5.63 -19.96 0.57
N GLY A 344 -6.90 -20.05 0.19
CA GLY A 344 -7.63 -18.91 -0.38
C GLY A 344 -7.28 -18.69 -1.86
N ARG A 345 -7.98 -17.77 -2.51
CA ARG A 345 -7.82 -17.47 -3.94
C ARG A 345 -8.04 -15.99 -4.21
N PHE A 346 -7.18 -15.38 -5.04
CA PHE A 346 -7.43 -14.05 -5.58
C PHE A 346 -8.54 -14.14 -6.63
N SER A 347 -9.75 -13.76 -6.23
CA SER A 347 -10.96 -13.90 -7.06
C SER A 347 -11.87 -12.67 -6.93
N GLY A 348 -12.91 -12.63 -7.75
CA GLY A 348 -13.89 -11.55 -7.77
C GLY A 348 -13.41 -10.28 -8.48
N LYS A 349 -14.14 -9.19 -8.27
CA LYS A 349 -13.81 -7.88 -8.83
C LYS A 349 -12.85 -7.16 -7.88
N ARG A 350 -11.55 -7.22 -8.18
CA ARG A 350 -10.49 -6.72 -7.30
C ARG A 350 -9.94 -5.34 -7.71
N GLU A 351 -9.76 -5.11 -9.02
CA GLU A 351 -9.18 -3.87 -9.52
C GLU A 351 -10.22 -2.76 -9.63
N TRP A 352 -9.93 -1.63 -8.97
CA TRP A 352 -10.79 -0.45 -8.96
C TRP A 352 -11.01 0.11 -10.37
N GLU A 353 -9.96 0.16 -11.18
CA GLU A 353 -10.02 0.70 -12.55
C GLU A 353 -10.99 -0.09 -13.44
N THR A 354 -11.05 -1.41 -13.24
CA THR A 354 -11.95 -2.31 -13.97
C THR A 354 -13.41 -2.12 -13.55
N LEU A 355 -13.67 -1.67 -12.32
CA LEU A 355 -15.03 -1.37 -11.84
C LEU A 355 -15.61 -0.10 -12.48
N TYR A 356 -14.79 0.93 -12.63
CA TYR A 356 -15.19 2.24 -13.16
C TYR A 356 -14.79 2.45 -14.63
N ASP A 357 -14.45 1.39 -15.36
CA ASP A 357 -14.06 1.48 -16.76
C ASP A 357 -15.17 2.12 -17.60
N GLY A 358 -14.82 3.24 -18.25
CA GLY A 358 -15.71 4.01 -19.09
C GLY A 358 -16.67 4.97 -18.37
N TRP A 359 -16.60 5.09 -17.04
CA TRP A 359 -17.40 6.05 -16.27
C TRP A 359 -16.84 7.47 -16.40
N ASP A 360 -17.71 8.46 -16.26
CA ASP A 360 -17.29 9.84 -15.99
C ASP A 360 -16.76 9.94 -14.56
N LEU A 361 -15.66 10.66 -14.38
CA LEU A 361 -15.01 10.84 -13.08
C LEU A 361 -15.95 11.44 -12.03
N ALA A 362 -16.76 12.44 -12.39
CA ALA A 362 -17.70 13.05 -11.45
C ALA A 362 -18.79 12.06 -11.01
N ASP A 363 -19.20 11.15 -11.90
CA ASP A 363 -20.22 10.14 -11.58
C ASP A 363 -19.62 9.00 -10.72
N ALA A 364 -18.36 8.62 -10.97
CA ALA A 364 -17.63 7.70 -10.09
C ALA A 364 -17.45 8.29 -8.68
N ILE A 365 -17.08 9.57 -8.56
CA ILE A 365 -16.94 10.26 -7.27
C ILE A 365 -18.26 10.30 -6.48
N LYS A 366 -19.39 10.48 -7.17
CA LYS A 366 -20.72 10.40 -6.56
C LYS A 366 -21.03 9.00 -6.04
N ASP A 367 -20.74 7.96 -6.81
CA ASP A 367 -20.92 6.56 -6.42
C ASP A 367 -20.05 6.17 -5.20
N LEU A 368 -18.83 6.72 -5.14
CA LEU A 368 -17.93 6.58 -4.00
C LEU A 368 -18.40 7.30 -2.74
N ASN A 369 -19.37 8.23 -2.87
CA ASN A 369 -19.80 9.14 -1.80
C ASN A 369 -18.69 10.11 -1.32
N PHE A 370 -17.80 10.54 -2.22
CA PHE A 370 -16.66 11.43 -1.89
C PHE A 370 -16.98 12.90 -2.14
N VAL A 371 -18.20 13.30 -1.75
CA VAL A 371 -18.75 14.64 -1.90
C VAL A 371 -19.19 15.14 -0.53
N ARG A 372 -18.93 16.40 -0.23
CA ARG A 372 -19.30 17.04 1.04
C ARG A 372 -20.81 17.22 1.15
N SER A 373 -21.27 17.65 2.33
CA SER A 373 -22.69 17.83 2.66
C SER A 373 -23.44 18.83 1.78
N ASP A 374 -22.74 19.71 1.05
CA ASP A 374 -23.34 20.61 0.05
C ASP A 374 -23.71 19.91 -1.27
N GLY A 375 -23.37 18.62 -1.40
CA GLY A 375 -23.70 17.78 -2.55
C GLY A 375 -22.90 18.08 -3.81
N LYS A 376 -21.89 18.96 -3.75
CA LYS A 376 -21.08 19.34 -4.92
C LYS A 376 -19.58 19.43 -4.67
N THR A 377 -19.14 19.87 -3.49
CA THR A 377 -17.73 20.10 -3.19
C THR A 377 -17.08 18.77 -2.88
N LEU A 378 -15.91 18.51 -3.47
CA LEU A 378 -15.22 17.24 -3.26
C LEU A 378 -14.67 17.16 -1.83
N VAL A 379 -14.80 15.97 -1.22
CA VAL A 379 -14.05 15.63 0.00
C VAL A 379 -12.55 15.74 -0.28
N PRO A 380 -12.00 15.02 -1.29
CA PRO A 380 -10.60 15.18 -1.64
C PRO A 380 -10.31 16.52 -2.29
N GLN A 381 -9.10 17.01 -2.09
CA GLN A 381 -8.58 18.22 -2.73
C GLN A 381 -7.09 18.03 -3.01
N PRO A 382 -6.55 18.61 -4.10
CA PRO A 382 -5.13 18.51 -4.42
C PRO A 382 -4.28 19.54 -3.65
N HIS A 383 -4.77 20.03 -2.53
CA HIS A 383 -4.14 21.06 -1.69
C HIS A 383 -4.79 21.14 -0.30
N MET A 384 -4.14 21.88 0.59
CA MET A 384 -4.58 22.24 1.94
C MET A 384 -5.10 23.68 2.05
N ARG A 385 -5.41 24.34 0.92
CA ARG A 385 -6.13 25.64 0.91
C ARG A 385 -7.63 25.44 1.18
N PHE A 386 -8.15 26.00 2.27
CA PHE A 386 -9.54 25.79 2.72
C PHE A 386 -10.55 26.84 2.22
N ASP A 387 -10.09 27.88 1.52
CA ASP A 387 -10.99 28.89 0.96
C ASP A 387 -11.93 28.27 -0.09
N ASP A 388 -13.24 28.52 0.01
CA ASP A 388 -14.27 27.98 -0.90
C ASP A 388 -13.98 28.23 -2.39
N LYS A 389 -13.32 29.34 -2.72
CA LYS A 389 -12.94 29.69 -4.10
C LYS A 389 -11.89 28.74 -4.69
N GLU A 390 -11.08 28.10 -3.85
CA GLU A 390 -10.04 27.15 -4.25
C GLU A 390 -10.57 25.71 -4.28
N MET A 391 -11.69 25.43 -3.62
CA MET A 391 -12.21 24.06 -3.47
C MET A 391 -12.80 23.52 -4.76
N TRP A 392 -12.27 22.39 -5.22
CA TRP A 392 -12.77 21.65 -6.38
C TRP A 392 -14.13 21.01 -6.11
N THR A 393 -14.95 20.97 -7.15
CA THR A 393 -16.31 20.46 -7.14
C THR A 393 -16.50 19.39 -8.22
N LEU A 394 -17.64 18.71 -8.19
CA LEU A 394 -18.05 17.75 -9.21
C LEU A 394 -18.10 18.35 -10.63
N ASP A 395 -18.37 19.65 -10.77
CA ASP A 395 -18.41 20.30 -12.08
C ASP A 395 -17.00 20.50 -12.66
N ASP A 396 -16.01 20.74 -11.80
CA ASP A 396 -14.61 20.96 -12.21
C ASP A 396 -13.95 19.67 -12.75
N VAL A 397 -14.45 18.50 -12.36
CA VAL A 397 -13.89 17.19 -12.75
C VAL A 397 -14.72 16.46 -13.81
N ARG A 398 -15.90 17.00 -14.18
CA ARG A 398 -16.81 16.40 -15.16
C ARG A 398 -16.21 16.39 -16.57
N GLY A 399 -16.53 15.37 -17.35
CA GLY A 399 -16.07 15.18 -18.72
C GLY A 399 -14.78 14.36 -18.83
N ASN A 400 -14.18 13.98 -17.70
CA ASN A 400 -13.01 13.11 -17.66
C ASN A 400 -13.46 11.65 -17.58
N LYS A 401 -13.08 10.84 -18.58
CA LYS A 401 -13.49 9.42 -18.67
C LYS A 401 -12.43 8.51 -18.09
N LEU A 402 -12.82 7.69 -17.12
CA LEU A 402 -11.97 6.66 -16.53
C LEU A 402 -11.79 5.47 -17.49
N GLY A 403 -10.63 4.83 -17.43
CA GLY A 403 -10.31 3.66 -18.26
C GLY A 403 -9.59 2.58 -17.45
N SER A 404 -9.85 1.31 -17.79
CA SER A 404 -9.15 0.15 -17.21
C SER A 404 -7.92 -0.23 -18.04
N PRO A 405 -6.70 -0.11 -17.49
CA PRO A 405 -5.50 -0.62 -18.14
C PRO A 405 -5.57 -2.12 -18.44
N LEU A 406 -6.19 -2.91 -17.55
CA LEU A 406 -6.31 -4.35 -17.75
C LEU A 406 -7.30 -4.69 -18.87
N ASN A 407 -8.47 -4.05 -18.93
CA ASN A 407 -9.42 -4.28 -20.02
C ASN A 407 -8.83 -3.86 -21.37
N ALA A 408 -8.12 -2.73 -21.41
CA ALA A 408 -7.39 -2.29 -22.60
C ALA A 408 -6.36 -3.35 -23.04
N LEU A 409 -5.56 -3.87 -22.11
CA LEU A 409 -4.55 -4.91 -22.38
C LEU A 409 -5.17 -6.23 -22.90
N ARG A 410 -6.32 -6.61 -22.35
CA ARG A 410 -7.07 -7.81 -22.76
C ARG A 410 -7.68 -7.66 -24.15
N ALA A 411 -8.10 -6.45 -24.52
CA ALA A 411 -8.67 -6.15 -25.84
C ALA A 411 -7.62 -6.11 -26.97
N MET A 412 -6.33 -5.95 -26.63
CA MET A 412 -5.24 -5.95 -27.62
C MET A 412 -5.03 -7.32 -28.26
N SER A 413 -4.64 -7.30 -29.54
CA SER A 413 -4.09 -8.48 -30.21
C SER A 413 -2.80 -8.94 -29.51
N PRO A 414 -2.38 -10.22 -29.65
CA PRO A 414 -1.13 -10.68 -29.04
C PRO A 414 0.10 -9.84 -29.40
N ALA A 415 0.21 -9.39 -30.66
CA ALA A 415 1.33 -8.58 -31.12
C ALA A 415 1.30 -7.15 -30.53
N ASP A 416 0.12 -6.52 -30.50
CA ASP A 416 -0.03 -5.18 -29.89
C ASP A 416 0.20 -5.22 -28.39
N ARG A 417 -0.22 -6.31 -27.73
CA ARG A 417 0.00 -6.53 -26.30
C ARG A 417 1.48 -6.68 -25.97
N GLU A 418 2.22 -7.46 -26.75
CA GLU A 418 3.67 -7.61 -26.56
C GLU A 418 4.38 -6.26 -26.70
N LYS A 419 4.03 -5.49 -27.73
CA LYS A 419 4.55 -4.14 -27.94
C LYS A 419 4.20 -3.21 -26.77
N HIS A 420 2.94 -3.18 -26.34
CA HIS A 420 2.48 -2.38 -25.19
C HIS A 420 3.25 -2.71 -23.92
N LEU A 421 3.46 -3.99 -23.62
CA LEU A 421 4.21 -4.42 -22.45
C LEU A 421 5.69 -4.00 -22.51
N ALA A 422 6.30 -4.05 -23.69
CA ALA A 422 7.67 -3.57 -23.89
C ALA A 422 7.78 -2.05 -23.69
N GLU A 423 6.84 -1.28 -24.26
CA GLU A 423 6.75 0.17 -24.09
C GLU A 423 6.48 0.55 -22.62
N TYR A 424 5.58 -0.16 -21.95
CA TYR A 424 5.30 0.06 -20.53
C TYR A 424 6.55 -0.13 -19.68
N ARG A 425 7.30 -1.23 -19.89
CA ARG A 425 8.53 -1.54 -19.15
C ARG A 425 9.67 -0.56 -19.41
N ALA A 426 9.70 0.06 -20.59
CA ALA A 426 10.67 1.12 -20.89
C ALA A 426 10.46 2.37 -20.04
N GLY A 427 9.29 2.51 -19.41
CA GLY A 427 8.95 3.63 -18.53
C GLY A 427 8.39 4.84 -19.29
N PHE A 428 8.29 5.95 -18.58
CA PHE A 428 7.85 7.24 -19.12
C PHE A 428 8.65 8.36 -18.47
N THR A 429 8.62 9.54 -19.09
CA THR A 429 9.29 10.73 -18.58
C THR A 429 8.25 11.81 -18.32
N ILE A 430 8.37 12.46 -17.17
CA ILE A 430 7.59 13.66 -16.88
C ILE A 430 8.16 14.81 -17.71
N ASN A 431 7.29 15.52 -18.42
CA ASN A 431 7.72 16.68 -19.19
C ASN A 431 8.11 17.83 -18.25
N PRO A 432 9.12 18.65 -18.60
CA PRO A 432 9.48 19.81 -17.82
C PRO A 432 8.28 20.74 -17.58
N CYS A 433 8.06 21.12 -16.32
CA CYS A 433 7.01 22.08 -15.96
C CYS A 433 7.54 23.50 -16.18
N ASN A 434 7.19 24.08 -17.33
CA ASN A 434 7.50 25.48 -17.67
C ASN A 434 6.50 26.49 -17.10
#